data_AF-A0A7W9Z7F8-F1
#
_entry.id   AF-A0A7W9Z7F8-F1
#
_cell.length_a   1.000
_cell.length_b   1.000
_cell.length_c   1.000
_cell.angle_alpha   90.00
_cell.angle_beta   90.00
_cell.angle_gamma   90.00
#
_symmetry.space_group_name_H-M   'P 1'
#
loop_
_entity.id
_entity.type
_entity.pdbx_description
1 polymer ?
#
loop_
_entity_poly.entity_id
_entity_poly.type
_entity_poly.pdbx_seq_one_letter_code
_entity_poly.pdbx_strand_id
1 'polypeptide(L)'
;MNRLSYVLIRRFPAAKLTTCMAVLGAVTGGGFPLHALAQDDTSRFHHAPLSVDDVHNPFATQANAVNAGRALYATHCAACHGASAQGTGNVPALTGAKVKHASPGALFWFISKGDINDGMPAWNTLPEQQRWNLVSFVQSLGAASSTPAAPAATASMTPGNWPKPKAPFTDFRYESPGTSRKIVVADLPAPYATASAGNAPQLVARPPDAWPKAPPGFKVELFANGLENPRLLRTAPNGDVFVAETRAGRITMFRGMTADGRPKETHVFASGLNKPFGIAFYPAGPYPQWIYIGNTDQVVRIPYKNGDLQAEAKPEHVADLPHSNDGHSTRDVSFSPDGKRMYVSVGSASNVDDPDTTPGEKNRADILVFRPDGSDMQVYAYGIRNAVGLAIDPKTGELWCSVNERDGLGDNLVPDYITHVQEGGFYGWPWWYMGAHQDPRHADKHPELASKAIVPDVLLNPHNASLQLMFYTGEQFPAEYHGDIFASEHGSWNRSARVGYEVIRVPRHDSNRATGEYQDFLTGFVLPSGQVWGRPVGITAASDGSLLVSDDGSNSIWRVSYQKP
;
A
#
# COMPACT_ATOMS: atom_id res chain seq x y z
N MET A 1 36.13 33.19 31.34
CA MET A 1 35.65 34.51 31.82
C MET A 1 35.16 35.30 30.61
N ASN A 2 33.86 35.65 30.62
CA ASN A 2 33.17 36.81 30.00
C ASN A 2 33.37 37.19 28.52
N ARG A 3 32.39 37.70 27.76
CA ARG A 3 30.90 37.77 27.78
C ARG A 3 30.49 38.64 26.55
N LEU A 4 29.38 38.28 25.91
CA LEU A 4 28.27 39.13 25.36
C LEU A 4 28.47 40.20 24.25
N SER A 5 27.79 39.95 23.12
CA SER A 5 26.62 40.64 22.50
C SER A 5 26.38 42.16 22.66
N TYR A 6 25.88 42.85 21.60
CA TYR A 6 24.46 43.28 21.47
C TYR A 6 24.15 44.12 20.19
N VAL A 7 22.91 43.95 19.72
CA VAL A 7 22.17 44.62 18.62
C VAL A 7 21.42 45.86 19.15
N LEU A 8 21.20 46.89 18.33
CA LEU A 8 20.34 48.04 18.65
C LEU A 8 19.25 48.28 17.58
N ILE A 9 18.01 48.48 18.06
CA ILE A 9 16.79 48.88 17.32
C ILE A 9 16.49 50.36 17.59
N ARG A 10 15.99 51.14 16.61
CA ARG A 10 15.18 52.36 16.87
C ARG A 10 14.10 52.59 15.79
N ARG A 11 12.96 53.16 16.24
CA ARG A 11 11.69 53.47 15.53
C ARG A 11 11.42 54.99 15.44
N PHE A 12 10.41 55.33 14.60
CA PHE A 12 9.42 56.46 14.62
C PHE A 12 9.81 57.80 13.94
N PRO A 13 8.87 58.73 13.56
CA PRO A 13 7.39 58.79 13.76
C PRO A 13 6.52 59.29 12.54
N ALA A 14 5.19 59.39 12.79
CA ALA A 14 4.11 59.95 11.96
C ALA A 14 3.76 61.43 12.31
N ALA A 15 2.98 62.11 11.45
CA ALA A 15 2.39 63.44 11.72
C ALA A 15 0.92 63.56 11.24
N LYS A 16 0.12 64.34 11.99
CA LYS A 16 -1.32 64.70 11.84
C LYS A 16 -1.46 66.22 11.59
N LEU A 17 -2.60 66.67 11.01
CA LEU A 17 -3.54 67.75 11.50
C LEU A 17 -4.58 68.09 10.37
N THR A 18 -5.92 67.95 10.48
CA THR A 18 -7.02 68.72 11.17
C THR A 18 -7.43 70.03 10.44
N THR A 19 -8.50 70.12 9.62
CA THR A 19 -9.97 70.40 9.83
C THR A 19 -10.42 71.88 9.72
N CYS A 20 -11.45 72.21 8.89
CA CYS A 20 -12.62 73.07 9.24
C CYS A 20 -13.76 73.12 8.19
N MET A 21 -15.00 73.20 8.71
CA MET A 21 -16.38 73.28 8.16
C MET A 21 -16.71 74.53 7.31
N ALA A 22 -17.84 74.78 6.61
CA ALA A 22 -19.05 74.12 6.05
C ALA A 22 -19.80 75.26 5.23
N VAL A 23 -20.64 75.07 4.19
CA VAL A 23 -22.12 74.89 4.20
C VAL A 23 -22.72 75.24 2.79
N LEU A 24 -23.77 74.49 2.36
CA LEU A 24 -24.88 74.74 1.39
C LEU A 24 -24.67 74.79 -0.15
N GLY A 25 -25.43 73.94 -0.87
CA GLY A 25 -26.00 74.29 -2.20
C GLY A 25 -26.21 73.16 -3.24
N ALA A 26 -27.47 72.69 -3.37
CA ALA A 26 -28.17 72.25 -4.60
C ALA A 26 -27.74 71.02 -5.46
N VAL A 27 -28.55 69.95 -5.34
CA VAL A 27 -29.24 69.12 -6.36
C VAL A 27 -28.70 69.05 -7.81
N THR A 28 -28.34 67.83 -8.25
CA THR A 28 -28.86 67.02 -9.39
C THR A 28 -27.85 65.90 -9.66
N GLY A 29 -28.17 64.62 -9.41
CA GLY A 29 -28.78 63.73 -10.40
C GLY A 29 -27.74 62.75 -10.97
N GLY A 30 -27.69 61.52 -10.45
CA GLY A 30 -26.80 60.45 -10.95
C GLY A 30 -26.70 59.27 -9.99
N GLY A 31 -27.72 58.41 -9.97
CA GLY A 31 -27.75 57.23 -9.11
C GLY A 31 -26.73 56.17 -9.52
N PHE A 32 -25.77 55.91 -8.64
CA PHE A 32 -25.09 54.62 -8.57
C PHE A 32 -25.90 53.70 -7.66
N PRO A 33 -26.23 52.46 -8.06
CA PRO A 33 -26.89 51.53 -7.16
C PRO A 33 -25.95 51.19 -6.01
N LEU A 34 -26.48 51.34 -4.79
CA LEU A 34 -25.92 50.82 -3.56
C LEU A 34 -25.46 49.38 -3.76
N HIS A 35 -24.26 49.07 -3.27
CA HIS A 35 -23.86 47.70 -2.99
C HIS A 35 -24.96 47.08 -2.11
N ALA A 36 -25.68 46.11 -2.67
CA ALA A 36 -26.47 45.20 -1.86
C ALA A 36 -25.48 44.47 -0.94
N LEU A 37 -25.54 44.77 0.35
CA LEU A 37 -25.01 43.87 1.37
C LEU A 37 -25.71 42.53 1.14
N ALA A 38 -24.95 41.51 0.78
CA ALA A 38 -25.45 40.15 0.72
C ALA A 38 -26.08 39.84 2.08
N GLN A 39 -27.40 39.69 2.10
CA GLN A 39 -28.11 39.21 3.27
C GLN A 39 -27.61 37.78 3.52
N ASP A 40 -27.12 37.54 4.74
CA ASP A 40 -26.83 36.19 5.23
C ASP A 40 -28.16 35.45 5.32
N ASP A 41 -28.48 34.70 4.27
CA ASP A 41 -29.67 33.87 4.22
C ASP A 41 -29.40 32.57 5.01
N THR A 42 -29.83 32.58 6.27
CA THR A 42 -29.72 31.45 7.21
C THR A 42 -30.53 30.23 6.79
N SER A 43 -31.32 30.32 5.71
CA SER A 43 -32.04 29.18 5.13
C SER A 43 -31.20 28.34 4.14
N ARG A 44 -30.03 28.84 3.72
CA ARG A 44 -29.18 28.19 2.70
C ARG A 44 -28.35 27.06 3.29
N PHE A 45 -28.04 26.06 2.45
CA PHE A 45 -27.22 24.91 2.83
C PHE A 45 -25.85 25.37 3.38
N HIS A 46 -25.69 25.32 4.70
CA HIS A 46 -24.50 25.77 5.43
C HIS A 46 -23.99 27.17 5.05
N HIS A 47 -24.90 28.13 4.79
CA HIS A 47 -24.56 29.50 4.37
C HIS A 47 -23.70 29.57 3.10
N ALA A 48 -23.86 28.61 2.18
CA ALA A 48 -23.19 28.65 0.89
C ALA A 48 -23.56 29.94 0.11
N PRO A 49 -22.59 30.64 -0.52
CA PRO A 49 -22.87 31.90 -1.21
C PRO A 49 -23.80 31.72 -2.41
N LEU A 50 -24.51 32.76 -2.83
CA LEU A 50 -25.40 32.71 -4.00
C LEU A 50 -24.67 32.31 -5.29
N SER A 51 -23.39 32.65 -5.40
CA SER A 51 -22.57 32.38 -6.59
C SER A 51 -22.33 30.90 -6.88
N VAL A 52 -22.63 29.99 -5.95
CA VAL A 52 -22.43 28.54 -6.17
C VAL A 52 -23.69 27.80 -6.62
N ASP A 53 -24.83 28.47 -6.71
CA ASP A 53 -26.09 27.81 -7.10
C ASP A 53 -26.08 27.34 -8.56
N ASP A 54 -25.43 28.10 -9.44
CA ASP A 54 -25.32 27.79 -10.87
C ASP A 54 -24.07 26.94 -11.21
N VAL A 55 -23.29 26.54 -10.20
CA VAL A 55 -22.10 25.71 -10.43
C VAL A 55 -22.52 24.25 -10.58
N HIS A 56 -22.40 23.76 -11.81
CA HIS A 56 -22.70 22.38 -12.16
C HIS A 56 -21.51 21.46 -11.91
N ASN A 57 -21.79 20.21 -11.52
CA ASN A 57 -20.79 19.17 -11.39
C ASN A 57 -20.38 18.67 -12.80
N PRO A 58 -19.13 18.90 -13.26
CA PRO A 58 -18.70 18.55 -14.61
C PRO A 58 -18.57 17.04 -14.83
N PHE A 59 -18.66 16.23 -13.76
CA PHE A 59 -18.56 14.77 -13.81
C PHE A 59 -19.90 14.06 -13.53
N ALA A 60 -21.01 14.80 -13.42
CA ALA A 60 -22.32 14.26 -13.04
C ALA A 60 -22.84 13.12 -13.94
N THR A 61 -22.40 13.06 -15.20
CA THR A 61 -22.79 12.03 -16.17
C THR A 61 -21.81 10.86 -16.25
N GLN A 62 -20.70 10.89 -15.50
CA GLN A 62 -19.69 9.85 -15.57
C GLN A 62 -19.92 8.79 -14.47
N ALA A 63 -20.20 7.55 -14.87
CA ALA A 63 -20.46 6.45 -13.94
C ALA A 63 -19.28 6.14 -13.00
N ASN A 64 -18.05 6.43 -13.42
CA ASN A 64 -16.83 6.28 -12.62
C ASN A 64 -16.70 7.34 -11.51
N ALA A 65 -17.31 8.54 -11.65
CA ALA A 65 -17.20 9.63 -10.68
C ALA A 65 -17.83 9.27 -9.33
N VAL A 66 -18.95 8.53 -9.34
CA VAL A 66 -19.60 8.01 -8.13
C VAL A 66 -18.73 6.96 -7.42
N ASN A 67 -18.07 6.08 -8.18
CA ASN A 67 -17.20 5.04 -7.61
C ASN A 67 -15.89 5.62 -7.06
N ALA A 68 -15.27 6.55 -7.78
CA ALA A 68 -14.11 7.31 -7.29
C ALA A 68 -14.47 8.12 -6.05
N GLY A 69 -15.65 8.77 -6.05
CA GLY A 69 -16.18 9.47 -4.89
C GLY A 69 -16.43 8.57 -3.69
N ARG A 70 -16.93 7.35 -3.90
CA ARG A 70 -17.14 6.35 -2.85
C ARG A 70 -15.82 5.93 -2.19
N ALA A 71 -14.76 5.74 -2.98
CA ALA A 71 -13.44 5.41 -2.46
C ALA A 71 -12.86 6.55 -1.62
N LEU A 72 -12.95 7.78 -2.12
CA LEU A 72 -12.54 8.98 -1.37
C LEU A 72 -13.36 9.16 -0.08
N TYR A 73 -14.66 8.91 -0.15
CA TYR A 73 -15.55 8.98 1.01
C TYR A 73 -15.14 7.96 2.08
N ALA A 74 -14.82 6.72 1.69
CA ALA A 74 -14.38 5.69 2.62
C ALA A 74 -13.09 6.08 3.36
N THR A 75 -12.16 6.75 2.68
CA THR A 75 -10.88 7.19 3.25
C THR A 75 -11.02 8.44 4.13
N HIS A 76 -11.82 9.42 3.70
CA HIS A 76 -11.78 10.78 4.27
C HIS A 76 -13.00 11.14 5.12
N CYS A 77 -14.17 10.57 4.83
CA CYS A 77 -15.44 11.04 5.38
C CYS A 77 -16.17 9.99 6.23
N ALA A 78 -15.96 8.70 5.96
CA ALA A 78 -16.70 7.61 6.60
C ALA A 78 -16.46 7.49 8.11
N ALA A 79 -15.30 7.95 8.61
CA ALA A 79 -15.00 7.96 10.05
C ALA A 79 -16.01 8.81 10.85
N CYS A 80 -16.53 9.89 10.26
CA CYS A 80 -17.50 10.78 10.91
C CYS A 80 -18.93 10.56 10.41
N HIS A 81 -19.13 10.32 9.11
CA HIS A 81 -20.46 10.17 8.51
C HIS A 81 -20.94 8.71 8.42
N GLY A 82 -20.13 7.76 8.88
CA GLY A 82 -20.44 6.33 8.85
C GLY A 82 -20.22 5.70 7.46
N ALA A 83 -19.95 4.39 7.43
CA ALA A 83 -19.61 3.68 6.19
C ALA A 83 -20.72 3.73 5.12
N SER A 84 -21.97 3.95 5.51
CA SER A 84 -23.14 4.06 4.62
C SER A 84 -23.73 5.47 4.60
N ALA A 85 -22.97 6.49 5.03
CA ALA A 85 -23.42 7.88 5.11
C ALA A 85 -24.63 8.11 6.04
N GLN A 86 -24.79 7.23 7.03
CA GLN A 86 -25.88 7.24 8.00
C GLN A 86 -25.69 8.23 9.17
N GLY A 87 -24.51 8.88 9.26
CA GLY A 87 -24.12 9.72 10.39
C GLY A 87 -23.56 8.91 11.56
N THR A 88 -22.84 9.57 12.48
CA THR A 88 -22.38 8.95 13.73
C THR A 88 -22.56 9.92 14.89
N GLY A 89 -23.28 9.49 15.94
CA GLY A 89 -23.53 10.32 17.12
C GLY A 89 -24.16 11.68 16.75
N ASN A 90 -23.40 12.76 16.95
CA ASN A 90 -23.81 14.14 16.65
C ASN A 90 -23.55 14.58 15.19
N VAL A 91 -22.89 13.75 14.38
CA VAL A 91 -22.59 14.04 12.98
C VAL A 91 -23.77 13.60 12.10
N PRO A 92 -24.33 14.48 11.25
CA PRO A 92 -25.55 14.20 10.51
C PRO A 92 -25.36 13.15 9.40
N ALA A 93 -26.46 12.44 9.11
CA ALA A 93 -26.56 11.57 7.94
C ALA A 93 -26.53 12.39 6.65
N LEU A 94 -25.77 11.91 5.66
CA LEU A 94 -25.70 12.56 4.34
C LEU A 94 -26.86 12.13 3.42
N THR A 95 -27.68 11.18 3.85
CA THR A 95 -28.91 10.75 3.16
C THR A 95 -30.13 11.64 3.46
N GLY A 96 -29.96 12.64 4.33
CA GLY A 96 -31.04 13.54 4.78
C GLY A 96 -31.50 14.53 3.70
N ALA A 97 -32.73 15.04 3.87
CA ALA A 97 -33.35 15.97 2.92
C ALA A 97 -32.52 17.24 2.66
N LYS A 98 -31.82 17.77 3.67
CA LYS A 98 -31.00 18.98 3.51
C LYS A 98 -29.86 18.79 2.50
N VAL A 99 -29.20 17.63 2.53
CA VAL A 99 -28.09 17.29 1.62
C VAL A 99 -28.64 16.95 0.22
N LYS A 100 -29.75 16.22 0.15
CA LYS A 100 -30.39 15.86 -1.12
C LYS A 100 -30.88 17.05 -1.95
N HIS A 101 -31.35 18.11 -1.29
CA HIS A 101 -31.83 19.32 -1.97
C HIS A 101 -30.73 20.36 -2.18
N ALA A 102 -29.50 20.12 -1.72
CA ALA A 102 -28.39 21.02 -1.96
C ALA A 102 -27.93 20.96 -3.43
N SER A 103 -27.61 22.11 -4.01
CA SER A 103 -27.02 22.17 -5.36
C SER A 103 -25.63 21.50 -5.36
N PRO A 104 -25.17 20.95 -6.50
CA PRO A 104 -23.81 20.40 -6.61
C PRO A 104 -22.74 21.42 -6.19
N GLY A 105 -22.89 22.68 -6.57
CA GLY A 105 -21.99 23.76 -6.18
C GLY A 105 -22.00 24.05 -4.68
N ALA A 106 -23.16 24.00 -4.02
CA ALA A 106 -23.24 24.16 -2.56
C ALA A 106 -22.53 23.00 -1.82
N LEU A 107 -22.72 21.76 -2.29
CA LEU A 107 -22.02 20.60 -1.75
C LEU A 107 -20.51 20.69 -1.96
N PHE A 108 -20.08 21.05 -3.18
CA PHE A 108 -18.68 21.23 -3.52
C PHE A 108 -18.04 22.30 -2.64
N TRP A 109 -18.68 23.46 -2.51
CA TRP A 109 -18.20 24.56 -1.67
C TRP A 109 -18.06 24.12 -0.21
N PHE A 110 -19.07 23.43 0.34
CA PHE A 110 -19.05 23.01 1.73
C PHE A 110 -17.99 21.94 2.00
N ILE A 111 -17.84 20.95 1.13
CA ILE A 111 -16.74 19.95 1.21
C ILE A 111 -15.37 20.65 1.15
N SER A 112 -15.23 21.66 0.30
CA SER A 112 -13.96 22.36 0.10
C SER A 112 -13.57 23.22 1.30
N LYS A 113 -14.53 23.96 1.85
CA LYS A 113 -14.32 24.91 2.93
C LYS A 113 -14.31 24.23 4.31
N GLY A 114 -15.11 23.18 4.47
CA GLY A 114 -15.42 22.59 5.77
C GLY A 114 -16.17 23.55 6.69
N ASP A 115 -16.35 23.11 7.94
CA ASP A 115 -16.81 23.90 9.06
C ASP A 115 -16.05 23.46 10.32
N ILE A 116 -14.86 24.04 10.51
CA ILE A 116 -13.93 23.60 11.55
C ILE A 116 -14.47 23.85 12.97
N ASN A 117 -15.39 24.81 13.12
CA ASN A 117 -16.01 25.12 14.42
C ASN A 117 -17.04 24.05 14.80
N ASP A 118 -17.70 23.44 13.81
CA ASP A 118 -18.65 22.34 13.97
C ASP A 118 -18.03 20.97 13.66
N GLY A 119 -16.69 20.90 13.57
CA GLY A 119 -15.91 19.65 13.48
C GLY A 119 -15.81 19.03 12.08
N MET A 120 -16.22 19.72 11.01
CA MET A 120 -16.03 19.27 9.63
C MET A 120 -14.72 19.81 9.04
N PRO A 121 -13.74 18.95 8.69
CA PRO A 121 -12.50 19.39 8.05
C PRO A 121 -12.72 20.04 6.68
N ALA A 122 -11.81 20.93 6.30
CA ALA A 122 -11.74 21.47 4.95
C ALA A 122 -10.99 20.50 4.03
N TRP A 123 -11.55 20.18 2.86
CA TRP A 123 -10.92 19.28 1.88
C TRP A 123 -10.36 20.02 0.66
N ASN A 124 -10.07 21.31 0.78
CA ASN A 124 -9.43 22.10 -0.28
C ASN A 124 -8.01 21.61 -0.66
N THR A 125 -7.41 20.73 0.13
CA THR A 125 -6.17 20.00 -0.20
C THR A 125 -6.40 18.88 -1.22
N LEU A 126 -7.63 18.38 -1.36
CA LEU A 126 -7.96 17.43 -2.41
C LEU A 126 -8.07 18.17 -3.77
N PRO A 127 -7.51 17.59 -4.85
CA PRO A 127 -7.73 18.05 -6.21
C PRO A 127 -9.21 18.31 -6.50
N GLU A 128 -9.49 19.33 -7.30
CA GLU A 128 -10.86 19.74 -7.63
C GLU A 128 -11.71 18.59 -8.18
N GLN A 129 -11.15 17.77 -9.07
CA GLN A 129 -11.83 16.58 -9.59
C GLN A 129 -12.21 15.59 -8.49
N GLN A 130 -11.35 15.36 -7.50
CA GLN A 130 -11.64 14.45 -6.40
C GLN A 130 -12.78 14.99 -5.51
N ARG A 131 -12.82 16.31 -5.28
CA ARG A 131 -13.93 16.96 -4.58
C ARG A 131 -15.24 16.85 -5.37
N TRP A 132 -15.21 16.99 -6.70
CA TRP A 132 -16.40 16.75 -7.52
C TRP A 132 -16.83 15.28 -7.57
N ASN A 133 -15.90 14.34 -7.50
CA ASN A 133 -16.21 12.92 -7.36
C ASN A 133 -16.92 12.65 -6.02
N LEU A 134 -16.46 13.25 -4.91
CA LEU A 134 -17.15 13.20 -3.62
C LEU A 134 -18.59 13.76 -3.71
N VAL A 135 -18.79 14.89 -4.40
CA VAL A 135 -20.13 15.44 -4.66
C VAL A 135 -20.99 14.45 -5.46
N SER A 136 -20.43 13.85 -6.51
CA SER A 136 -21.12 12.84 -7.34
C SER A 136 -21.57 11.64 -6.48
N PHE A 137 -20.71 11.16 -5.60
CA PHE A 137 -21.06 10.10 -4.65
C PHE A 137 -22.15 10.55 -3.68
N VAL A 138 -22.03 11.70 -3.04
CA VAL A 138 -23.03 12.21 -2.08
C VAL A 138 -24.39 12.41 -2.75
N GLN A 139 -24.45 12.92 -3.97
CA GLN A 139 -25.69 13.09 -4.72
C GLN A 139 -26.32 11.75 -5.15
N SER A 140 -25.51 10.69 -5.30
CA SER A 140 -26.03 9.34 -5.57
C SER A 140 -26.74 8.71 -4.35
N LEU A 141 -26.54 9.26 -3.14
CA LEU A 141 -27.11 8.73 -1.90
C LEU A 141 -28.63 8.99 -1.82
N GLY A 142 -29.41 8.09 -2.44
CA GLY A 142 -30.87 8.10 -2.37
C GLY A 142 -31.60 8.11 -3.72
N ALA A 143 -30.88 8.04 -4.84
CA ALA A 143 -31.49 7.74 -6.13
C ALA A 143 -31.84 6.24 -6.17
N ALA A 144 -33.13 5.90 -6.16
CA ALA A 144 -33.61 4.54 -6.39
C ALA A 144 -33.25 4.15 -7.84
N SER A 145 -32.13 3.45 -8.01
CA SER A 145 -31.71 2.95 -9.33
C SER A 145 -32.40 1.63 -9.59
N SER A 146 -33.34 1.62 -10.53
CA SER A 146 -33.93 0.44 -11.16
C SER A 146 -32.92 -0.23 -12.09
N THR A 147 -31.94 -0.90 -11.49
CA THR A 147 -31.12 -1.94 -12.12
C THR A 147 -31.52 -3.26 -11.43
N PRO A 148 -31.61 -4.42 -12.11
CA PRO A 148 -31.93 -5.67 -11.42
C PRO A 148 -31.00 -5.83 -10.22
N ALA A 149 -31.59 -5.83 -9.04
CA ALA A 149 -30.87 -5.83 -7.80
C ALA A 149 -29.96 -7.06 -7.75
N ALA A 150 -28.64 -6.84 -7.83
CA ALA A 150 -27.73 -7.68 -7.08
C ALA A 150 -28.21 -7.62 -5.62
N PRO A 151 -28.44 -8.76 -4.94
CA PRO A 151 -29.02 -8.75 -3.61
C PRO A 151 -28.19 -7.83 -2.72
N ALA A 152 -28.91 -6.91 -2.07
CA ALA A 152 -28.36 -5.88 -1.21
C ALA A 152 -27.34 -6.49 -0.25
N ALA A 153 -26.09 -6.00 -0.33
CA ALA A 153 -25.06 -6.26 0.65
C ALA A 153 -25.39 -5.50 1.95
N THR A 154 -26.38 -6.00 2.68
CA THR A 154 -26.47 -5.86 4.12
C THR A 154 -26.35 -7.25 4.73
N ALA A 155 -25.20 -7.88 4.52
CA ALA A 155 -24.63 -8.67 5.57
C ALA A 155 -23.50 -7.83 6.15
N SER A 156 -23.85 -6.96 7.10
CA SER A 156 -22.93 -6.71 8.21
C SER A 156 -22.70 -8.09 8.83
N MET A 157 -21.75 -8.87 8.29
CA MET A 157 -21.36 -10.12 8.93
C MET A 157 -20.78 -9.69 10.25
N THR A 158 -21.50 -10.00 11.34
CA THR A 158 -20.95 -9.91 12.68
C THR A 158 -19.58 -10.60 12.65
N PRO A 159 -18.50 -9.95 13.12
CA PRO A 159 -17.20 -10.60 13.23
C PRO A 159 -17.39 -11.97 13.88
N GLY A 160 -16.99 -13.04 13.18
CA GLY A 160 -17.11 -14.41 13.66
C GLY A 160 -18.06 -15.33 12.87
N ASN A 161 -18.99 -14.81 12.05
CA ASN A 161 -19.97 -15.65 11.34
C ASN A 161 -19.81 -15.62 9.81
N TRP A 162 -18.65 -16.00 9.30
CA TRP A 162 -18.40 -16.12 7.85
C TRP A 162 -18.79 -17.52 7.32
N PRO A 163 -19.33 -17.65 6.10
CA PRO A 163 -19.56 -18.97 5.51
C PRO A 163 -18.24 -19.72 5.37
N LYS A 164 -18.28 -21.05 5.39
CA LYS A 164 -17.09 -21.87 5.11
C LYS A 164 -16.58 -21.52 3.70
N PRO A 165 -15.26 -21.30 3.50
CA PRO A 165 -14.73 -20.98 2.18
C PRO A 165 -14.88 -22.18 1.25
N LYS A 166 -15.09 -21.89 -0.03
CA LYS A 166 -15.20 -22.90 -1.10
C LYS A 166 -13.82 -23.10 -1.73
N ALA A 167 -13.36 -24.36 -1.79
CA ALA A 167 -12.13 -24.73 -2.47
C ALA A 167 -12.12 -24.23 -3.94
N PRO A 168 -10.94 -23.86 -4.48
CA PRO A 168 -9.61 -23.91 -3.83
C PRO A 168 -9.33 -22.75 -2.87
N PHE A 169 -10.23 -21.78 -2.75
CA PHE A 169 -10.04 -20.61 -1.88
C PHE A 169 -10.17 -20.95 -0.40
N THR A 170 -9.50 -20.16 0.44
CA THR A 170 -9.45 -20.34 1.90
C THR A 170 -9.70 -19.04 2.64
N ASP A 171 -9.66 -19.08 3.96
CA ASP A 171 -9.55 -17.92 4.84
C ASP A 171 -8.74 -18.30 6.08
N PHE A 172 -8.45 -17.29 6.92
CA PHE A 172 -7.60 -17.41 8.10
C PHE A 172 -8.00 -18.52 9.09
N ARG A 173 -9.27 -18.97 9.06
CA ARG A 173 -9.77 -20.04 9.95
C ARG A 173 -9.33 -21.42 9.50
N TYR A 174 -8.94 -21.56 8.23
CA TYR A 174 -8.56 -22.81 7.58
C TYR A 174 -7.10 -22.81 7.10
N GLU A 175 -6.32 -21.80 7.51
CA GLU A 175 -4.86 -21.76 7.32
C GLU A 175 -4.17 -22.60 8.40
N SER A 176 -3.35 -23.55 7.99
CA SER A 176 -2.69 -24.48 8.91
C SER A 176 -1.36 -24.97 8.33
N PRO A 177 -0.25 -24.93 9.09
CA PRO A 177 1.07 -25.28 8.58
C PRO A 177 1.10 -26.67 7.92
N GLY A 178 1.69 -26.74 6.73
CA GLY A 178 1.76 -27.94 5.89
C GLY A 178 0.57 -28.15 4.94
N THR A 179 -0.48 -27.32 5.02
CA THR A 179 -1.62 -27.40 4.09
C THR A 179 -1.18 -26.98 2.71
N SER A 180 -1.30 -27.87 1.73
CA SER A 180 -0.99 -27.57 0.33
C SER A 180 -2.18 -26.93 -0.38
N ARG A 181 -1.89 -25.94 -1.21
CA ARG A 181 -2.82 -25.05 -1.91
C ARG A 181 -2.44 -25.00 -3.36
N LYS A 182 -3.42 -25.00 -4.26
CA LYS A 182 -3.21 -24.77 -5.68
C LYS A 182 -4.45 -24.11 -6.26
N ILE A 183 -4.24 -22.92 -6.83
CA ILE A 183 -5.26 -22.17 -7.56
C ILE A 183 -4.81 -22.13 -9.01
N VAL A 184 -5.71 -22.50 -9.92
CA VAL A 184 -5.47 -22.36 -11.36
C VAL A 184 -6.47 -21.39 -11.97
N VAL A 185 -6.17 -20.92 -13.18
CA VAL A 185 -7.02 -19.99 -13.92
C VAL A 185 -8.47 -20.49 -14.07
N ALA A 186 -8.65 -21.81 -14.23
CA ALA A 186 -9.99 -22.42 -14.34
C ALA A 186 -10.83 -22.34 -13.05
N ASP A 187 -10.21 -22.06 -11.91
CA ASP A 187 -10.91 -21.92 -10.63
C ASP A 187 -11.46 -20.51 -10.42
N LEU A 188 -11.02 -19.53 -11.22
CA LEU A 188 -11.33 -18.13 -11.00
C LEU A 188 -12.81 -17.84 -11.27
N PRO A 189 -13.53 -17.23 -10.31
CA PRO A 189 -14.90 -16.84 -10.54
C PRO A 189 -14.98 -15.67 -11.52
N ALA A 190 -16.15 -15.47 -12.10
CA ALA A 190 -16.42 -14.25 -12.86
C ALA A 190 -16.29 -13.01 -11.94
N PRO A 191 -15.90 -11.85 -12.49
CA PRO A 191 -15.94 -10.58 -11.75
C PRO A 191 -17.29 -10.35 -11.08
N TYR A 192 -17.26 -9.88 -9.84
CA TYR A 192 -18.44 -9.60 -9.02
C TYR A 192 -19.30 -10.81 -8.66
N ALA A 193 -18.76 -12.04 -8.75
CA ALA A 193 -19.43 -13.23 -8.24
C ALA A 193 -19.78 -13.12 -6.73
N THR A 194 -19.01 -12.33 -5.99
CA THR A 194 -19.42 -11.76 -4.70
C THR A 194 -19.19 -10.25 -4.70
N ALA A 195 -19.84 -9.53 -3.79
CA ALA A 195 -19.54 -8.13 -3.56
C ALA A 195 -18.12 -7.96 -3.01
N SER A 196 -17.44 -6.87 -3.39
CA SER A 196 -16.20 -6.45 -2.73
C SER A 196 -16.49 -6.03 -1.28
N ALA A 197 -15.58 -6.30 -0.36
CA ALA A 197 -15.79 -6.03 1.06
C ALA A 197 -14.60 -5.30 1.68
N GLY A 198 -14.81 -4.05 2.12
CA GLY A 198 -13.84 -3.33 2.92
C GLY A 198 -13.78 -3.89 4.35
N ASN A 199 -12.66 -4.49 4.72
CA ASN A 199 -12.43 -5.17 5.98
C ASN A 199 -10.97 -4.94 6.42
N ALA A 200 -10.57 -3.70 6.70
CA ALA A 200 -9.21 -3.40 7.13
C ALA A 200 -8.84 -4.11 8.45
N PRO A 201 -7.60 -4.59 8.65
CA PRO A 201 -7.20 -5.31 9.86
C PRO A 201 -7.41 -4.47 11.12
N GLN A 202 -8.17 -5.03 12.06
CA GLN A 202 -8.22 -4.53 13.42
C GLN A 202 -7.02 -5.06 14.18
N LEU A 203 -5.95 -4.28 14.21
CA LEU A 203 -4.74 -4.62 14.95
C LEU A 203 -5.01 -4.61 16.46
N VAL A 204 -4.58 -5.66 17.14
CA VAL A 204 -4.61 -5.78 18.60
C VAL A 204 -3.22 -6.10 19.12
N ALA A 205 -2.96 -5.78 20.39
CA ALA A 205 -1.77 -6.25 21.05
C ALA A 205 -1.75 -7.79 21.03
N ARG A 206 -0.57 -8.37 20.80
CA ARG A 206 -0.37 -9.81 20.83
C ARG A 206 -0.75 -10.38 22.20
N PRO A 207 -1.70 -11.32 22.28
CA PRO A 207 -1.98 -12.02 23.53
C PRO A 207 -0.72 -12.74 24.04
N PRO A 208 -0.51 -12.85 25.36
CA PRO A 208 0.70 -13.45 25.93
C PRO A 208 1.03 -14.86 25.39
N ASP A 209 -0.01 -15.67 25.16
CA ASP A 209 0.10 -17.05 24.70
C ASP A 209 -0.03 -17.19 23.17
N ALA A 210 -0.15 -16.08 22.44
CA ALA A 210 -0.23 -16.09 20.99
C ALA A 210 1.17 -16.13 20.36
N TRP A 211 1.42 -17.17 19.60
CA TRP A 211 2.64 -17.39 18.84
C TRP A 211 2.32 -17.80 17.40
N PRO A 212 3.16 -17.43 16.42
CA PRO A 212 3.04 -18.02 15.10
C PRO A 212 3.24 -19.53 15.18
N LYS A 213 2.52 -20.27 14.34
CA LYS A 213 2.53 -21.73 14.28
C LYS A 213 3.30 -22.16 13.03
N ALA A 214 4.26 -23.05 13.20
CA ALA A 214 5.05 -23.64 12.12
C ALA A 214 4.77 -25.16 12.01
N PRO A 215 5.23 -25.85 10.94
CA PRO A 215 5.06 -27.29 10.82
C PRO A 215 5.79 -28.05 11.95
N PRO A 216 5.43 -29.32 12.20
CA PRO A 216 6.15 -30.16 13.18
C PRO A 216 7.66 -30.18 12.92
N GLY A 217 8.46 -30.14 14.00
CA GLY A 217 9.92 -30.05 13.95
C GLY A 217 10.46 -28.62 13.82
N PHE A 218 9.62 -27.64 13.52
CA PHE A 218 10.01 -26.23 13.54
C PHE A 218 9.69 -25.57 14.88
N LYS A 219 10.60 -24.70 15.32
CA LYS A 219 10.47 -23.90 16.53
C LYS A 219 10.43 -22.42 16.15
N VAL A 220 9.42 -21.72 16.68
CA VAL A 220 9.23 -20.28 16.47
C VAL A 220 9.66 -19.52 17.73
N GLU A 221 10.57 -18.56 17.57
CA GLU A 221 11.13 -17.75 18.64
C GLU A 221 11.04 -16.26 18.29
N LEU A 222 11.06 -15.41 19.30
CA LEU A 222 11.15 -13.96 19.09
C LEU A 222 12.63 -13.58 18.89
N PHE A 223 12.98 -13.13 17.69
CA PHE A 223 14.32 -12.64 17.39
C PHE A 223 14.52 -11.22 17.95
N ALA A 224 13.69 -10.28 17.51
CA ALA A 224 13.74 -8.88 17.94
C ALA A 224 12.32 -8.30 18.07
N ASN A 225 12.15 -7.25 18.86
CA ASN A 225 10.91 -6.50 19.01
C ASN A 225 11.16 -5.03 19.33
N GLY A 226 10.09 -4.24 19.43
CA GLY A 226 10.20 -2.80 19.69
C GLY A 226 10.66 -2.00 18.48
N LEU A 227 10.46 -2.57 17.29
CA LEU A 227 10.72 -1.90 16.01
C LEU A 227 9.56 -0.97 15.63
N GLU A 228 9.76 -0.12 14.65
CA GLU A 228 8.76 0.81 14.15
C GLU A 228 8.45 0.51 12.68
N ASN A 229 7.36 -0.21 12.46
CA ASN A 229 6.96 -0.68 11.14
C ASN A 229 8.10 -1.40 10.40
N PRO A 230 8.64 -2.51 10.95
CA PRO A 230 9.66 -3.31 10.28
C PRO A 230 9.08 -3.95 9.01
N ARG A 231 9.68 -3.64 7.86
CA ARG A 231 9.25 -4.11 6.54
C ARG A 231 10.26 -5.11 5.99
N LEU A 232 10.89 -4.82 4.86
CA LEU A 232 11.81 -5.75 4.18
C LEU A 232 12.98 -6.17 5.08
N LEU A 233 13.34 -7.45 4.99
CA LEU A 233 14.55 -8.01 5.60
C LEU A 233 15.57 -8.39 4.53
N ARG A 234 16.86 -8.16 4.81
CA ARG A 234 17.95 -8.67 3.97
C ARG A 234 19.14 -9.07 4.83
N THR A 235 19.65 -10.28 4.60
CA THR A 235 20.89 -10.73 5.23
C THR A 235 22.07 -10.31 4.35
N ALA A 236 23.05 -9.64 4.96
CA ALA A 236 24.30 -9.29 4.33
C ALA A 236 25.20 -10.54 4.15
N PRO A 237 26.17 -10.52 3.23
CA PRO A 237 27.06 -11.67 2.99
C PRO A 237 27.88 -12.12 4.20
N ASN A 238 28.12 -11.23 5.17
CA ASN A 238 28.78 -11.55 6.43
C ASN A 238 27.83 -12.12 7.51
N GLY A 239 26.54 -12.27 7.21
CA GLY A 239 25.53 -12.82 8.11
C GLY A 239 24.83 -11.79 9.01
N ASP A 240 25.16 -10.50 8.91
CA ASP A 240 24.38 -9.46 9.58
C ASP A 240 22.99 -9.32 8.94
N VAL A 241 21.98 -9.02 9.74
CA VAL A 241 20.59 -8.91 9.28
C VAL A 241 20.16 -7.46 9.29
N PHE A 242 19.66 -6.96 8.16
CA PHE A 242 19.17 -5.59 8.01
C PHE A 242 17.65 -5.61 7.86
N VAL A 243 16.99 -4.66 8.53
CA VAL A 243 15.54 -4.42 8.45
C VAL A 243 15.27 -2.97 8.08
N ALA A 244 14.38 -2.76 7.12
CA ALA A 244 13.85 -1.43 6.83
C ALA A 244 12.71 -1.10 7.81
N GLU A 245 12.88 -0.06 8.63
CA GLU A 245 11.82 0.49 9.47
C GLU A 245 11.19 1.67 8.72
N THR A 246 10.24 1.36 7.83
CA THR A 246 9.75 2.28 6.79
C THR A 246 9.16 3.55 7.38
N ARG A 247 8.34 3.47 8.44
CA ARG A 247 7.74 4.66 9.07
C ARG A 247 8.76 5.51 9.83
N ALA A 248 9.73 4.86 10.47
CA ALA A 248 10.81 5.55 11.16
C ALA A 248 11.83 6.20 10.21
N GLY A 249 11.80 5.87 8.92
CA GLY A 249 12.76 6.39 7.95
C GLY A 249 14.19 5.91 8.21
N ARG A 250 14.38 4.67 8.66
CA ARG A 250 15.70 4.12 9.01
C ARG A 250 15.89 2.67 8.58
N ILE A 251 17.15 2.27 8.46
CA ILE A 251 17.59 0.89 8.37
C ILE A 251 18.24 0.51 9.70
N THR A 252 17.75 -0.55 10.33
CA THR A 252 18.34 -1.13 11.53
C THR A 252 19.06 -2.42 11.16
N MET A 253 20.22 -2.66 11.77
CA MET A 253 21.02 -3.85 11.56
C MET A 253 21.23 -4.62 12.87
N PHE A 254 21.29 -5.94 12.74
CA PHE A 254 21.52 -6.87 13.83
C PHE A 254 22.77 -7.68 13.56
N ARG A 255 23.66 -7.76 14.54
CA ARG A 255 24.90 -8.55 14.44
C ARG A 255 24.90 -9.71 15.42
N GLY A 256 25.19 -10.88 14.86
CA GLY A 256 25.33 -12.13 15.61
C GLY A 256 24.04 -12.55 16.33
N MET A 257 24.06 -13.76 16.87
CA MET A 257 22.92 -14.33 17.57
C MET A 257 23.36 -15.02 18.86
N THR A 258 22.60 -14.82 19.93
CA THR A 258 22.75 -15.48 21.22
C THR A 258 22.25 -16.93 21.14
N ALA A 259 22.53 -17.73 22.17
CA ALA A 259 22.09 -19.14 22.21
C ALA A 259 20.56 -19.31 22.22
N ASP A 260 19.83 -18.31 22.73
CA ASP A 260 18.37 -18.22 22.73
C ASP A 260 17.78 -17.52 21.49
N GLY A 261 18.59 -17.33 20.44
CA GLY A 261 18.11 -16.87 19.14
C GLY A 261 17.82 -15.37 19.03
N ARG A 262 18.38 -14.53 19.91
CA ARG A 262 18.25 -13.06 19.89
C ARG A 262 19.49 -12.40 19.28
N PRO A 263 19.39 -11.17 18.73
CA PRO A 263 20.56 -10.45 18.25
C PRO A 263 21.53 -10.15 19.40
N LYS A 264 22.83 -10.31 19.17
CA LYS A 264 23.85 -9.90 20.15
C LYS A 264 24.02 -8.38 20.20
N GLU A 265 23.91 -7.75 19.04
CA GLU A 265 23.98 -6.30 18.89
C GLU A 265 22.90 -5.80 17.94
N THR A 266 22.43 -4.58 18.20
CA THR A 266 21.45 -3.88 17.37
C THR A 266 21.94 -2.45 17.17
N HIS A 267 22.00 -2.00 15.91
CA HIS A 267 22.45 -0.66 15.55
C HIS A 267 21.51 -0.03 14.53
N VAL A 268 21.27 1.28 14.64
CA VAL A 268 20.69 2.03 13.52
C VAL A 268 21.79 2.23 12.50
N PHE A 269 21.71 1.53 11.36
CA PHE A 269 22.73 1.62 10.34
C PHE A 269 22.66 2.96 9.59
N ALA A 270 21.46 3.35 9.16
CA ALA A 270 21.22 4.61 8.47
C ALA A 270 19.82 5.16 8.83
N SER A 271 19.65 6.49 8.84
CA SER A 271 18.39 7.15 9.16
C SER A 271 18.16 8.40 8.30
N GLY A 272 16.98 9.03 8.42
CA GLY A 272 16.60 10.18 7.60
C GLY A 272 16.22 9.80 6.17
N LEU A 273 15.81 8.56 5.95
CA LEU A 273 15.41 8.01 4.66
C LEU A 273 13.91 8.22 4.43
N ASN A 274 13.51 8.40 3.17
CA ASN A 274 12.11 8.60 2.81
C ASN A 274 11.39 7.26 2.60
N LYS A 275 10.72 6.77 3.65
CA LYS A 275 9.95 5.52 3.63
C LYS A 275 10.76 4.35 3.01
N PRO A 276 11.95 4.04 3.53
CA PRO A 276 12.81 3.02 2.94
C PRO A 276 12.12 1.66 2.94
N PHE A 277 12.30 0.88 1.88
CA PHE A 277 11.83 -0.50 1.79
C PHE A 277 12.92 -1.42 1.24
N GLY A 278 13.32 -1.25 -0.02
CA GLY A 278 14.31 -2.12 -0.67
C GLY A 278 15.68 -2.05 -0.04
N ILE A 279 16.35 -3.20 0.07
CA ILE A 279 17.74 -3.32 0.53
C ILE A 279 18.48 -4.29 -0.38
N ALA A 280 19.60 -3.87 -0.96
CA ALA A 280 20.49 -4.73 -1.73
C ALA A 280 21.96 -4.42 -1.47
N PHE A 281 22.81 -5.43 -1.49
CA PHE A 281 24.26 -5.29 -1.35
C PHE A 281 24.92 -5.39 -2.73
N TYR A 282 25.87 -4.49 -3.01
CA TYR A 282 26.51 -4.41 -4.33
C TYR A 282 28.02 -4.12 -4.24
N PRO A 283 28.88 -4.73 -5.07
CA PRO A 283 28.57 -5.85 -5.96
C PRO A 283 28.01 -7.05 -5.20
N ALA A 284 27.18 -7.85 -5.86
CA ALA A 284 26.71 -9.11 -5.28
C ALA A 284 27.91 -10.04 -5.03
N GLY A 285 27.85 -10.81 -3.94
CA GLY A 285 28.92 -11.72 -3.54
C GLY A 285 29.43 -11.42 -2.12
N PRO A 286 30.57 -12.01 -1.72
CA PRO A 286 31.03 -11.98 -0.33
C PRO A 286 31.53 -10.62 0.15
N TYR A 287 31.88 -9.69 -0.75
CA TYR A 287 32.52 -8.41 -0.41
C TYR A 287 31.83 -7.23 -1.10
N PRO A 288 30.61 -6.88 -0.67
CA PRO A 288 29.93 -5.70 -1.19
C PRO A 288 30.71 -4.43 -0.81
N GLN A 289 30.57 -3.41 -1.64
CA GLN A 289 31.13 -2.07 -1.45
C GLN A 289 30.04 -1.03 -1.11
N TRP A 290 28.78 -1.40 -1.33
CA TRP A 290 27.62 -0.53 -1.23
C TRP A 290 26.43 -1.28 -0.67
N ILE A 291 25.61 -0.57 0.09
CA ILE A 291 24.21 -0.91 0.32
C ILE A 291 23.33 0.05 -0.49
N TYR A 292 22.46 -0.50 -1.32
CA TYR A 292 21.44 0.22 -2.07
C TYR A 292 20.14 0.17 -1.28
N ILE A 293 19.46 1.32 -1.20
CA ILE A 293 18.21 1.48 -0.48
C ILE A 293 17.17 2.06 -1.44
N GLY A 294 16.06 1.35 -1.60
CA GLY A 294 14.89 1.86 -2.31
C GLY A 294 14.02 2.69 -1.37
N ASN A 295 14.10 4.01 -1.50
CA ASN A 295 13.16 4.96 -0.92
C ASN A 295 11.92 5.08 -1.82
N THR A 296 10.81 5.60 -1.30
CA THR A 296 9.58 5.78 -2.09
C THR A 296 9.80 6.54 -3.40
N ASP A 297 10.67 7.55 -3.38
CA ASP A 297 10.88 8.53 -4.45
C ASP A 297 12.19 8.36 -5.23
N GLN A 298 13.10 7.49 -4.77
CA GLN A 298 14.43 7.36 -5.36
C GLN A 298 15.13 6.06 -4.91
N VAL A 299 16.17 5.67 -5.63
CA VAL A 299 17.21 4.77 -5.11
C VAL A 299 18.38 5.61 -4.62
N VAL A 300 18.88 5.28 -3.43
CA VAL A 300 20.15 5.80 -2.91
C VAL A 300 21.11 4.65 -2.65
N ARG A 301 22.40 4.95 -2.53
CA ARG A 301 23.41 4.01 -2.05
C ARG A 301 24.28 4.62 -0.96
N ILE A 302 24.84 3.77 -0.11
CA ILE A 302 25.76 4.17 0.96
C ILE A 302 26.99 3.26 0.86
N PRO A 303 28.22 3.79 0.96
CA PRO A 303 29.42 2.96 1.10
C PRO A 303 29.25 1.96 2.24
N TYR A 304 29.62 0.70 1.99
CA TYR A 304 29.49 -0.38 2.95
C TYR A 304 30.63 -1.37 2.76
N LYS A 305 31.21 -1.84 3.85
CA LYS A 305 32.05 -3.04 3.90
C LYS A 305 31.54 -3.96 5.01
N ASN A 306 31.78 -5.26 4.85
CA ASN A 306 31.47 -6.23 5.89
C ASN A 306 32.09 -5.81 7.23
N GLY A 307 31.27 -5.81 8.28
CA GLY A 307 31.70 -5.37 9.61
C GLY A 307 31.24 -3.96 9.98
N ASP A 308 30.82 -3.13 9.03
CA ASP A 308 30.24 -1.82 9.35
C ASP A 308 28.97 -1.99 10.18
N LEU A 309 28.87 -1.22 11.26
CA LEU A 309 27.72 -1.20 12.17
C LEU A 309 26.80 -0.01 11.89
N GLN A 310 27.35 1.05 11.31
CA GLN A 310 26.68 2.30 10.99
C GLN A 310 27.26 2.86 9.69
N ALA A 311 26.44 3.60 8.93
CA ALA A 311 26.87 4.30 7.74
C ALA A 311 27.88 5.41 8.10
N GLU A 312 29.09 5.37 7.55
CA GLU A 312 30.10 6.41 7.73
C GLU A 312 29.86 7.65 6.84
N ALA A 313 29.07 7.49 5.78
CA ALA A 313 28.77 8.53 4.80
C ALA A 313 27.27 8.75 4.64
N LYS A 314 26.90 9.93 4.12
CA LYS A 314 25.51 10.23 3.75
C LYS A 314 25.09 9.41 2.53
N PRO A 315 23.79 9.07 2.39
CA PRO A 315 23.29 8.44 1.18
C PRO A 315 23.58 9.26 -0.08
N GLU A 316 24.12 8.59 -1.09
CA GLU A 316 24.32 9.10 -2.44
C GLU A 316 23.07 8.81 -3.28
N HIS A 317 22.56 9.81 -3.99
CA HIS A 317 21.50 9.62 -4.98
C HIS A 317 21.99 8.72 -6.13
N VAL A 318 21.13 7.80 -6.57
CA VAL A 318 21.38 6.92 -7.72
C VAL A 318 20.37 7.19 -8.84
N ALA A 319 19.07 7.17 -8.53
CA ALA A 319 18.02 7.35 -9.53
C ALA A 319 16.74 7.88 -8.90
N ASP A 320 16.03 8.77 -9.61
CA ASP A 320 14.68 9.18 -9.24
C ASP A 320 13.66 8.10 -9.66
N LEU A 321 12.62 7.93 -8.86
CA LEU A 321 11.53 7.00 -9.10
C LEU A 321 10.18 7.73 -9.09
N PRO A 322 9.21 7.30 -9.91
CA PRO A 322 7.89 7.89 -9.84
C PRO A 322 7.24 7.54 -8.50
N HIS A 323 6.63 8.55 -7.90
CA HIS A 323 6.00 8.48 -6.61
C HIS A 323 4.79 9.40 -6.56
N SER A 324 3.94 9.16 -5.59
CA SER A 324 2.74 9.94 -5.33
C SER A 324 2.41 9.86 -3.85
N ASN A 325 1.60 10.79 -3.36
CA ASN A 325 1.09 10.72 -1.98
C ASN A 325 0.12 9.56 -1.78
N ASP A 326 -0.49 9.09 -2.87
CA ASP A 326 -1.43 7.97 -2.92
C ASP A 326 -0.80 6.74 -3.62
N GLY A 327 -1.42 5.57 -3.46
CA GLY A 327 -1.00 4.33 -4.13
C GLY A 327 0.23 3.64 -3.52
N HIS A 328 0.93 2.85 -4.33
CA HIS A 328 2.01 1.98 -3.86
C HIS A 328 3.35 2.72 -3.69
N SER A 329 3.94 2.60 -2.51
CA SER A 329 5.12 3.36 -2.05
C SER A 329 6.39 2.51 -1.86
N THR A 330 6.29 1.19 -1.84
CA THR A 330 7.42 0.27 -1.68
C THR A 330 8.29 0.23 -2.94
N ARG A 331 9.62 0.21 -2.78
CA ARG A 331 10.60 0.09 -3.87
C ARG A 331 11.64 -0.94 -3.50
N ASP A 332 11.46 -2.21 -3.86
CA ASP A 332 12.53 -3.21 -3.69
C ASP A 332 13.59 -3.09 -4.78
N VAL A 333 14.82 -3.46 -4.44
CA VAL A 333 15.99 -3.36 -5.30
C VAL A 333 16.69 -4.71 -5.34
N SER A 334 17.08 -5.15 -6.53
CA SER A 334 17.86 -6.37 -6.75
C SER A 334 18.86 -6.18 -7.89
N PHE A 335 19.89 -7.01 -7.98
CA PHE A 335 20.90 -6.94 -9.03
C PHE A 335 20.94 -8.23 -9.84
N SER A 336 21.20 -8.15 -11.14
CA SER A 336 21.48 -9.32 -11.97
C SER A 336 22.71 -10.07 -11.46
N PRO A 337 22.81 -11.40 -11.68
CA PRO A 337 23.97 -12.19 -11.24
C PRO A 337 25.31 -11.66 -11.74
N ASP A 338 25.35 -11.07 -12.94
CA ASP A 338 26.56 -10.48 -13.53
C ASP A 338 26.87 -9.06 -13.02
N GLY A 339 26.03 -8.51 -12.14
CA GLY A 339 26.17 -7.19 -11.55
C GLY A 339 25.92 -6.03 -12.52
N LYS A 340 25.48 -6.27 -13.76
CA LYS A 340 25.34 -5.20 -14.77
C LYS A 340 24.00 -4.49 -14.76
N ARG A 341 22.98 -5.09 -14.15
CA ARG A 341 21.61 -4.56 -14.12
C ARG A 341 21.15 -4.42 -12.68
N MET A 342 20.58 -3.27 -12.35
CA MET A 342 19.83 -3.02 -11.12
C MET A 342 18.35 -3.02 -11.45
N TYR A 343 17.60 -3.95 -10.87
CA TYR A 343 16.15 -4.02 -10.96
C TYR A 343 15.53 -3.25 -9.81
N VAL A 344 14.51 -2.44 -10.10
CA VAL A 344 13.78 -1.65 -9.11
C VAL A 344 12.29 -1.87 -9.33
N SER A 345 11.59 -2.33 -8.29
CA SER A 345 10.14 -2.49 -8.34
C SER A 345 9.42 -1.17 -8.11
N VAL A 346 8.41 -0.88 -8.93
CA VAL A 346 7.57 0.30 -8.80
C VAL A 346 6.11 -0.06 -9.04
N GLY A 347 5.31 -0.13 -7.97
CA GLY A 347 3.87 -0.41 -8.09
C GLY A 347 3.06 0.73 -8.73
N SER A 348 1.75 0.56 -8.88
CA SER A 348 0.80 1.54 -9.45
C SER A 348 0.47 2.69 -8.50
N ALA A 349 0.10 3.86 -9.04
CA ALA A 349 -0.36 5.01 -8.25
C ALA A 349 -1.82 4.86 -7.81
N SER A 350 -2.57 3.98 -8.48
CA SER A 350 -3.99 3.76 -8.29
C SER A 350 -4.31 2.28 -8.11
N ASN A 351 -5.59 1.98 -7.91
CA ASN A 351 -6.06 0.60 -7.92
C ASN A 351 -6.05 0.00 -9.34
N VAL A 352 -6.64 0.73 -10.30
CA VAL A 352 -6.93 0.27 -11.67
C VAL A 352 -7.04 1.42 -12.67
N ASP A 353 -6.38 2.55 -12.47
CA ASP A 353 -6.45 3.64 -13.45
C ASP A 353 -5.72 3.27 -14.74
N ASP A 354 -6.23 3.79 -15.86
CA ASP A 354 -5.66 3.53 -17.18
C ASP A 354 -4.41 4.40 -17.41
N PRO A 355 -3.22 3.81 -17.61
CA PRO A 355 -1.99 4.57 -17.85
C PRO A 355 -2.01 5.40 -19.13
N ASP A 356 -2.83 5.06 -20.14
CA ASP A 356 -2.95 5.83 -21.38
C ASP A 356 -3.56 7.22 -21.14
N THR A 357 -4.37 7.33 -20.08
CA THR A 357 -5.09 8.58 -19.74
C THR A 357 -4.69 9.17 -18.40
N THR A 358 -3.79 8.50 -17.67
CA THR A 358 -3.37 8.88 -16.31
C THR A 358 -1.86 9.08 -16.27
N PRO A 359 -1.36 10.31 -16.50
CA PRO A 359 0.08 10.57 -16.56
C PRO A 359 0.85 10.16 -15.30
N GLY A 360 0.16 10.13 -14.15
CA GLY A 360 0.72 9.68 -12.87
C GLY A 360 1.06 8.19 -12.81
N GLU A 361 0.63 7.38 -13.78
CA GLU A 361 0.95 5.95 -13.89
C GLU A 361 2.15 5.66 -14.81
N LYS A 362 2.80 6.69 -15.37
CA LYS A 362 3.98 6.48 -16.19
C LYS A 362 5.12 5.84 -15.36
N ASN A 363 5.71 4.77 -15.90
CA ASN A 363 6.79 3.99 -15.27
C ASN A 363 6.40 3.40 -13.90
N ARG A 364 5.11 3.07 -13.73
CA ARG A 364 4.50 2.47 -12.54
C ARG A 364 3.74 1.21 -12.95
N ALA A 365 3.51 0.34 -11.98
CA ALA A 365 3.12 -1.06 -12.22
C ALA A 365 4.15 -1.80 -13.10
N ASP A 366 5.42 -1.46 -12.89
CA ASP A 366 6.55 -1.90 -13.67
C ASP A 366 7.67 -2.42 -12.77
N ILE A 367 8.49 -3.30 -13.33
CA ILE A 367 9.86 -3.48 -12.85
C ILE A 367 10.76 -2.68 -13.80
N LEU A 368 11.43 -1.67 -13.25
CA LEU A 368 12.40 -0.86 -13.98
C LEU A 368 13.78 -1.51 -13.90
N VAL A 369 14.61 -1.29 -14.91
CA VAL A 369 16.01 -1.72 -14.94
C VAL A 369 16.92 -0.55 -15.26
N PHE A 370 18.05 -0.48 -14.55
CA PHE A 370 19.09 0.53 -14.69
C PHE A 370 20.45 -0.15 -14.77
N ARG A 371 21.48 0.59 -15.20
CA ARG A 371 22.85 0.29 -14.76
C ARG A 371 22.99 0.55 -13.25
N PRO A 372 23.96 -0.06 -12.56
CA PRO A 372 24.14 0.14 -11.10
C PRO A 372 24.40 1.59 -10.69
N ASP A 373 24.89 2.44 -11.59
CA ASP A 373 25.08 3.88 -11.35
C ASP A 373 23.80 4.70 -11.53
N GLY A 374 22.67 4.07 -11.86
CA GLY A 374 21.38 4.72 -12.09
C GLY A 374 21.14 5.21 -13.52
N SER A 375 22.10 5.01 -14.44
CA SER A 375 21.92 5.36 -15.85
C SER A 375 21.11 4.32 -16.64
N ASP A 376 20.73 4.68 -17.87
CA ASP A 376 20.06 3.80 -18.84
C ASP A 376 18.79 3.12 -18.32
N MET A 377 17.92 3.89 -17.66
CA MET A 377 16.62 3.41 -17.20
C MET A 377 15.77 2.88 -18.36
N GLN A 378 15.23 1.67 -18.20
CA GLN A 378 14.28 1.04 -19.09
C GLN A 378 13.19 0.31 -18.30
N VAL A 379 12.06 0.02 -18.93
CA VAL A 379 11.04 -0.89 -18.39
C VAL A 379 11.48 -2.32 -18.70
N TYR A 380 11.75 -3.11 -17.66
CA TYR A 380 12.11 -4.52 -17.80
C TYR A 380 10.89 -5.40 -18.00
N ALA A 381 9.82 -5.18 -17.23
CA ALA A 381 8.53 -5.84 -17.37
C ALA A 381 7.42 -4.90 -16.87
N TYR A 382 6.21 -5.06 -17.41
CA TYR A 382 5.11 -4.12 -17.21
C TYR A 382 3.76 -4.79 -16.97
N GLY A 383 2.79 -4.01 -16.50
CA GLY A 383 1.46 -4.50 -16.14
C GLY A 383 1.48 -5.40 -14.90
N ILE A 384 2.43 -5.16 -14.00
CA ILE A 384 2.55 -5.82 -12.70
C ILE A 384 2.13 -4.83 -11.63
N ARG A 385 0.86 -4.84 -11.21
CA ARG A 385 0.25 -3.79 -10.36
C ARG A 385 1.14 -3.34 -9.21
N ASN A 386 1.71 -4.28 -8.45
CA ASN A 386 2.64 -3.96 -7.38
C ASN A 386 3.59 -5.14 -7.09
N ALA A 387 4.73 -5.19 -7.78
CA ALA A 387 5.77 -6.22 -7.64
C ALA A 387 6.60 -6.06 -6.34
N VAL A 388 5.97 -6.08 -5.17
CA VAL A 388 6.55 -5.58 -3.91
C VAL A 388 7.96 -6.10 -3.62
N GLY A 389 8.18 -7.40 -3.68
CA GLY A 389 9.46 -8.04 -3.38
C GLY A 389 10.11 -8.62 -4.62
N LEU A 390 11.43 -8.51 -4.71
CA LEU A 390 12.26 -9.05 -5.78
C LEU A 390 13.28 -10.06 -5.20
N ALA A 391 13.47 -11.16 -5.92
CA ALA A 391 14.50 -12.13 -5.63
C ALA A 391 15.13 -12.64 -6.93
N ILE A 392 16.44 -12.96 -6.89
CA ILE A 392 17.10 -13.70 -7.96
C ILE A 392 17.13 -15.16 -7.56
N ASP A 393 16.71 -16.04 -8.46
CA ASP A 393 16.94 -17.47 -8.30
C ASP A 393 18.45 -17.75 -8.36
N PRO A 394 19.08 -18.23 -7.28
CA PRO A 394 20.52 -18.47 -7.27
C PRO A 394 20.95 -19.60 -8.22
N LYS A 395 20.02 -20.46 -8.66
CA LYS A 395 20.29 -21.59 -9.57
C LYS A 395 20.15 -21.20 -11.04
N THR A 396 19.12 -20.44 -11.39
CA THR A 396 18.83 -20.09 -12.79
C THR A 396 19.28 -18.67 -13.16
N GLY A 397 19.45 -17.78 -12.18
CA GLY A 397 19.72 -16.36 -12.40
C GLY A 397 18.48 -15.55 -12.80
N GLU A 398 17.31 -16.18 -12.82
CA GLU A 398 16.04 -15.51 -13.19
C GLU A 398 15.60 -14.55 -12.09
N LEU A 399 15.05 -13.40 -12.51
CA LEU A 399 14.34 -12.50 -11.60
C LEU A 399 12.97 -13.06 -11.27
N TRP A 400 12.58 -13.00 -9.99
CA TRP A 400 11.26 -13.37 -9.49
C TRP A 400 10.67 -12.22 -8.68
N CYS A 401 9.34 -12.14 -8.65
CA CYS A 401 8.62 -11.15 -7.86
C CYS A 401 7.40 -11.71 -7.12
N SER A 402 7.02 -11.03 -6.03
CA SER A 402 5.77 -11.21 -5.30
C SER A 402 4.85 -10.02 -5.59
N VAL A 403 3.57 -10.26 -5.88
CA VAL A 403 2.69 -9.24 -6.44
C VAL A 403 1.40 -9.07 -5.65
N ASN A 404 0.97 -7.82 -5.46
CA ASN A 404 -0.37 -7.49 -4.97
C ASN A 404 -1.25 -7.02 -6.14
N GLU A 405 -2.31 -7.76 -6.39
CA GLU A 405 -3.26 -7.53 -7.45
C GLU A 405 -4.39 -6.57 -7.06
N ARG A 406 -5.23 -6.26 -8.05
CA ARG A 406 -6.26 -5.22 -7.96
C ARG A 406 -7.40 -5.60 -7.03
N ASP A 407 -7.91 -4.55 -6.40
CA ASP A 407 -9.04 -4.57 -5.51
C ASP A 407 -10.36 -4.41 -6.28
N GLY A 408 -11.46 -4.90 -5.72
CA GLY A 408 -12.80 -4.47 -6.13
C GLY A 408 -13.63 -5.46 -6.94
N LEU A 409 -13.10 -6.64 -7.29
CA LEU A 409 -13.80 -7.61 -8.13
C LEU A 409 -14.49 -8.77 -7.36
N GLY A 410 -14.37 -8.79 -6.03
CA GLY A 410 -15.01 -9.78 -5.16
C GLY A 410 -14.01 -10.46 -4.21
N ASP A 411 -14.51 -11.35 -3.36
CA ASP A 411 -13.71 -11.99 -2.30
C ASP A 411 -12.64 -12.94 -2.86
N ASN A 412 -12.92 -13.54 -4.01
CA ASN A 412 -12.07 -14.57 -4.62
C ASN A 412 -11.56 -14.12 -6.01
N LEU A 413 -11.42 -12.81 -6.21
CA LEU A 413 -10.82 -12.24 -7.43
C LEU A 413 -10.23 -10.84 -7.14
N VAL A 414 -9.03 -10.48 -7.59
CA VAL A 414 -8.07 -11.22 -8.44
C VAL A 414 -6.98 -11.88 -7.57
N PRO A 415 -6.48 -13.09 -7.90
CA PRO A 415 -5.35 -13.69 -7.18
C PRO A 415 -4.14 -12.77 -7.11
N ASP A 416 -3.54 -12.68 -5.93
CA ASP A 416 -2.13 -12.29 -5.83
C ASP A 416 -1.26 -13.42 -6.40
N TYR A 417 0.02 -13.15 -6.66
CA TYR A 417 0.88 -14.16 -7.28
C TYR A 417 2.36 -13.99 -6.99
N ILE A 418 3.10 -15.09 -7.20
CA ILE A 418 4.56 -15.12 -7.26
C ILE A 418 4.96 -15.73 -8.61
N THR A 419 5.95 -15.14 -9.29
CA THR A 419 6.33 -15.58 -10.64
C THR A 419 7.75 -15.17 -11.03
N HIS A 420 8.36 -15.92 -11.95
CA HIS A 420 9.53 -15.46 -12.69
C HIS A 420 9.14 -14.32 -13.63
N VAL A 421 10.03 -13.35 -13.77
CA VAL A 421 9.81 -12.14 -14.54
C VAL A 421 10.52 -12.23 -15.88
N GLN A 422 9.76 -12.19 -16.96
CA GLN A 422 10.25 -12.20 -18.34
C GLN A 422 10.57 -10.79 -18.80
N GLU A 423 11.75 -10.59 -19.40
CA GLU A 423 12.12 -9.31 -20.03
C GLU A 423 11.12 -8.98 -21.17
N GLY A 424 10.56 -7.78 -21.13
CA GLY A 424 9.48 -7.33 -22.01
C GLY A 424 8.11 -7.95 -21.71
N GLY A 425 7.97 -8.73 -20.64
CA GLY A 425 6.73 -9.43 -20.28
C GLY A 425 5.62 -8.48 -19.83
N PHE A 426 4.39 -8.79 -20.24
CA PHE A 426 3.17 -8.09 -19.82
C PHE A 426 2.34 -8.98 -18.89
N TYR A 427 2.04 -8.50 -17.68
CA TYR A 427 1.33 -9.28 -16.65
C TYR A 427 -0.13 -8.86 -16.44
N GLY A 428 -0.64 -8.01 -17.33
CA GLY A 428 -2.08 -7.76 -17.50
C GLY A 428 -2.57 -6.43 -16.95
N TRP A 429 -2.06 -5.93 -15.82
CA TRP A 429 -2.59 -4.71 -15.22
C TRP A 429 -2.48 -3.49 -16.16
N PRO A 430 -3.51 -2.61 -16.24
CA PRO A 430 -4.81 -2.70 -15.55
C PRO A 430 -5.89 -3.41 -16.37
N TRP A 431 -5.66 -3.66 -17.66
CA TRP A 431 -6.70 -4.06 -18.62
C TRP A 431 -7.06 -5.56 -18.59
N TRP A 432 -6.09 -6.41 -18.22
CA TRP A 432 -6.21 -7.87 -18.20
C TRP A 432 -5.74 -8.43 -16.85
N TYR A 433 -6.11 -9.66 -16.54
CA TYR A 433 -5.57 -10.40 -15.41
C TYR A 433 -5.49 -11.91 -15.72
N MET A 434 -4.48 -12.58 -15.16
CA MET A 434 -4.33 -14.04 -15.26
C MET A 434 -4.54 -14.57 -16.69
N GLY A 435 -3.78 -14.04 -17.64
CA GLY A 435 -3.97 -14.29 -19.07
C GLY A 435 -5.04 -13.40 -19.70
N ALA A 436 -5.85 -13.96 -20.58
CA ALA A 436 -6.82 -13.23 -21.39
C ALA A 436 -8.15 -12.90 -20.67
N HIS A 437 -8.17 -12.74 -19.35
CA HIS A 437 -9.37 -12.27 -18.65
C HIS A 437 -9.38 -10.75 -18.62
N GLN A 438 -10.35 -10.12 -19.28
CA GLN A 438 -10.44 -8.67 -19.30
C GLN A 438 -10.99 -8.15 -17.97
N ASP A 439 -10.38 -7.09 -17.43
CA ASP A 439 -10.98 -6.35 -16.34
C ASP A 439 -12.21 -5.59 -16.87
N PRO A 440 -13.43 -5.84 -16.35
CA PRO A 440 -14.65 -5.24 -16.87
C PRO A 440 -14.69 -3.71 -16.72
N ARG A 441 -13.85 -3.13 -15.86
CA ARG A 441 -13.72 -1.67 -15.71
C ARG A 441 -12.97 -1.02 -16.88
N HIS A 442 -12.34 -1.83 -17.73
CA HIS A 442 -11.60 -1.44 -18.93
C HIS A 442 -12.09 -2.18 -20.18
N ALA A 443 -13.41 -2.40 -20.26
CA ALA A 443 -14.02 -3.08 -21.40
C ALA A 443 -13.55 -2.48 -22.74
N ASP A 444 -13.32 -3.37 -23.71
CA ASP A 444 -12.87 -3.08 -25.08
C ASP A 444 -11.49 -2.40 -25.23
N LYS A 445 -10.77 -2.12 -24.14
CA LYS A 445 -9.42 -1.56 -24.20
C LYS A 445 -8.34 -2.62 -24.38
N HIS A 446 -7.35 -2.28 -25.20
CA HIS A 446 -6.19 -3.10 -25.53
C HIS A 446 -6.49 -4.58 -25.86
N PRO A 447 -7.42 -4.89 -26.79
CA PRO A 447 -7.67 -6.26 -27.22
C PRO A 447 -6.42 -6.95 -27.78
N GLU A 448 -5.47 -6.19 -28.34
CA GLU A 448 -4.19 -6.68 -28.85
C GLU A 448 -3.27 -7.23 -27.75
N LEU A 449 -3.49 -6.86 -26.48
CA LEU A 449 -2.70 -7.33 -25.34
C LEU A 449 -3.24 -8.61 -24.71
N ALA A 450 -4.46 -9.05 -25.04
CA ALA A 450 -5.08 -10.25 -24.46
C ALA A 450 -4.22 -11.51 -24.63
N SER A 451 -3.61 -11.66 -25.81
CA SER A 451 -2.73 -12.80 -26.13
C SER A 451 -1.31 -12.68 -25.56
N LYS A 452 -0.94 -11.50 -25.04
CA LYS A 452 0.38 -11.22 -24.45
C LYS A 452 0.39 -11.28 -22.92
N ALA A 453 -0.78 -11.15 -22.30
CA ALA A 453 -0.91 -11.20 -20.85
C ALA A 453 -0.45 -12.57 -20.33
N ILE A 454 0.61 -12.56 -19.52
CA ILE A 454 1.23 -13.75 -18.95
C ILE A 454 0.39 -14.24 -17.78
N VAL A 455 0.21 -15.56 -17.69
CA VAL A 455 -0.31 -16.22 -16.49
C VAL A 455 0.88 -16.45 -15.53
N PRO A 456 0.84 -15.91 -14.30
CA PRO A 456 1.90 -16.13 -13.30
C PRO A 456 2.10 -17.60 -12.92
N ASP A 457 3.30 -17.96 -12.44
CA ASP A 457 3.64 -19.35 -12.10
C ASP A 457 2.84 -19.90 -10.91
N VAL A 458 2.64 -19.09 -9.88
CA VAL A 458 1.94 -19.49 -8.64
C VAL A 458 0.86 -18.46 -8.32
N LEU A 459 -0.40 -18.88 -8.41
CA LEU A 459 -1.54 -18.07 -8.00
C LEU A 459 -1.80 -18.28 -6.51
N LEU A 460 -1.89 -17.18 -5.77
CA LEU A 460 -2.17 -17.15 -4.35
C LEU A 460 -3.65 -16.85 -4.09
N ASN A 461 -4.08 -16.98 -2.84
CA ASN A 461 -5.42 -16.52 -2.51
C ASN A 461 -5.54 -15.00 -2.82
N PRO A 462 -6.65 -14.58 -3.44
CA PRO A 462 -6.92 -13.16 -3.68
C PRO A 462 -6.83 -12.37 -2.39
N HIS A 463 -6.17 -11.21 -2.45
CA HIS A 463 -5.97 -10.29 -1.34
C HIS A 463 -4.99 -10.77 -0.26
N ASN A 464 -4.18 -11.80 -0.49
CA ASN A 464 -3.14 -12.27 0.45
C ASN A 464 -2.10 -11.19 0.82
N ALA A 465 -1.87 -10.24 -0.07
CA ALA A 465 -0.88 -9.18 -0.02
C ALA A 465 0.56 -9.70 0.15
N SER A 466 1.07 -10.46 -0.84
CA SER A 466 2.45 -10.96 -0.86
C SER A 466 3.50 -9.84 -0.95
N LEU A 467 4.40 -9.70 0.03
CA LEU A 467 5.28 -8.52 0.13
C LEU A 467 6.77 -8.78 -0.10
N GLN A 468 7.28 -9.94 0.30
CA GLN A 468 8.67 -10.32 0.05
C GLN A 468 8.73 -11.81 -0.19
N LEU A 469 9.61 -12.22 -1.10
CA LEU A 469 10.00 -13.61 -1.29
C LEU A 469 11.52 -13.81 -1.16
N MET A 470 11.94 -15.05 -0.94
CA MET A 470 13.34 -15.47 -1.01
C MET A 470 13.47 -16.94 -1.41
N PHE A 471 14.60 -17.31 -2.03
CA PHE A 471 14.97 -18.71 -2.27
C PHE A 471 15.79 -19.23 -1.10
N TYR A 472 15.36 -20.33 -0.48
CA TYR A 472 16.01 -20.88 0.71
C TYR A 472 17.34 -21.55 0.37
N THR A 473 18.42 -20.90 0.80
CA THR A 473 19.81 -21.35 0.62
C THR A 473 20.45 -21.81 1.92
N GLY A 474 19.71 -21.78 3.04
CA GLY A 474 20.18 -22.33 4.31
C GLY A 474 20.15 -23.87 4.31
N GLU A 475 20.90 -24.47 5.22
CA GLU A 475 20.99 -25.94 5.34
C GLU A 475 20.36 -26.48 6.63
N GLN A 476 19.80 -25.59 7.48
CA GLN A 476 19.22 -25.98 8.77
C GLN A 476 17.90 -26.74 8.60
N PHE A 477 17.08 -26.33 7.63
CA PHE A 477 15.80 -26.99 7.36
C PHE A 477 16.04 -28.34 6.67
N PRO A 478 15.06 -29.26 6.71
CA PRO A 478 15.15 -30.53 6.00
C PRO A 478 15.45 -30.33 4.50
N ALA A 479 16.12 -31.33 3.91
CA ALA A 479 16.62 -31.25 2.54
C ALA A 479 15.51 -30.92 1.51
N GLU A 480 14.26 -31.35 1.76
CA GLU A 480 13.16 -31.04 0.86
C GLU A 480 12.84 -29.53 0.75
N TYR A 481 13.28 -28.70 1.72
CA TYR A 481 13.09 -27.24 1.69
C TYR A 481 14.20 -26.49 0.94
N HIS A 482 15.30 -27.17 0.60
CA HIS A 482 16.47 -26.53 -0.01
C HIS A 482 16.14 -26.06 -1.43
N GLY A 483 16.38 -24.78 -1.70
CA GLY A 483 16.06 -24.14 -2.97
C GLY A 483 14.59 -23.72 -3.14
N ASP A 484 13.70 -24.08 -2.21
CA ASP A 484 12.30 -23.66 -2.26
C ASP A 484 12.14 -22.16 -2.02
N ILE A 485 11.01 -21.60 -2.47
CA ILE A 485 10.69 -20.19 -2.24
C ILE A 485 9.89 -20.08 -0.95
N PHE A 486 10.21 -19.08 -0.13
CA PHE A 486 9.32 -18.63 0.93
C PHE A 486 8.85 -17.22 0.64
N ALA A 487 7.59 -16.93 0.96
CA ALA A 487 7.01 -15.61 0.79
C ALA A 487 6.09 -15.23 1.95
N SER A 488 6.06 -13.94 2.28
CA SER A 488 5.24 -13.37 3.35
C SER A 488 3.97 -12.75 2.81
N GLU A 489 2.83 -13.21 3.30
CA GLU A 489 1.49 -12.77 2.94
C GLU A 489 0.95 -11.85 4.04
N HIS A 490 0.92 -10.54 3.78
CA HIS A 490 0.67 -9.49 4.78
C HIS A 490 -0.78 -9.41 5.27
N GLY A 491 -1.67 -10.02 4.51
CA GLY A 491 -3.06 -10.24 4.85
C GLY A 491 -4.04 -9.19 4.30
N SER A 492 -5.21 -9.69 3.95
CA SER A 492 -6.25 -8.99 3.21
C SER A 492 -6.91 -7.83 3.95
N TRP A 493 -7.18 -6.74 3.22
CA TRP A 493 -8.12 -5.72 3.66
C TRP A 493 -9.42 -5.71 2.84
N ASN A 494 -9.42 -6.17 1.58
CA ASN A 494 -10.58 -6.11 0.69
C ASN A 494 -11.28 -7.46 0.52
N ARG A 495 -11.59 -8.10 1.63
CA ARG A 495 -12.23 -9.42 1.65
C ARG A 495 -13.13 -9.61 2.86
N SER A 496 -14.30 -10.22 2.66
CA SER A 496 -15.30 -10.42 3.71
C SER A 496 -14.76 -11.25 4.87
N ALA A 497 -14.21 -12.42 4.57
CA ALA A 497 -13.39 -13.25 5.46
C ALA A 497 -11.92 -13.04 5.15
N ARG A 498 -11.10 -12.74 6.16
CA ARG A 498 -9.67 -12.44 5.97
C ARG A 498 -8.89 -13.64 5.44
N VAL A 499 -7.83 -13.40 4.69
CA VAL A 499 -6.88 -14.44 4.22
C VAL A 499 -5.47 -13.86 4.15
N GLY A 500 -4.46 -14.72 4.12
CA GLY A 500 -3.07 -14.34 4.26
C GLY A 500 -2.71 -14.21 5.74
N TYR A 501 -1.93 -13.20 6.13
CA TYR A 501 -1.38 -13.14 7.49
C TYR A 501 -0.58 -14.40 7.82
N GLU A 502 0.28 -14.81 6.89
CA GLU A 502 1.07 -16.03 6.97
C GLU A 502 2.40 -15.89 6.24
N VAL A 503 3.28 -16.87 6.42
CA VAL A 503 4.36 -17.16 5.48
C VAL A 503 4.00 -18.44 4.76
N ILE A 504 4.18 -18.46 3.45
CA ILE A 504 4.01 -19.64 2.61
C ILE A 504 5.36 -20.17 2.13
N ARG A 505 5.38 -21.45 1.76
CA ARG A 505 6.45 -22.12 1.02
C ARG A 505 5.92 -22.48 -0.36
N VAL A 506 6.67 -22.24 -1.43
CA VAL A 506 6.43 -22.79 -2.77
C VAL A 506 7.43 -23.92 -2.99
N PRO A 507 6.98 -25.18 -2.92
CA PRO A 507 7.84 -26.32 -3.22
C PRO A 507 8.27 -26.29 -4.69
N ARG A 508 9.57 -26.47 -4.93
CA ARG A 508 10.13 -26.58 -6.28
C ARG A 508 10.36 -28.02 -6.70
N HIS A 509 10.37 -28.98 -5.76
CA HIS A 509 10.54 -30.42 -6.04
C HIS A 509 11.78 -30.70 -6.90
N ASP A 510 12.91 -30.07 -6.58
CA ASP A 510 14.17 -30.10 -7.34
C ASP A 510 14.08 -29.62 -8.80
N SER A 511 12.92 -29.11 -9.22
CA SER A 511 12.69 -28.51 -10.53
C SER A 511 13.12 -27.06 -10.56
N ASN A 512 13.56 -26.60 -11.73
CA ASN A 512 13.78 -25.18 -11.96
C ASN A 512 12.47 -24.39 -12.10
N ARG A 513 11.31 -25.05 -12.12
CA ARG A 513 9.99 -24.42 -12.28
C ARG A 513 9.07 -24.70 -11.11
N ALA A 514 8.30 -23.69 -10.71
CA ALA A 514 7.21 -23.86 -9.75
C ALA A 514 6.07 -24.71 -10.37
N THR A 515 5.43 -25.54 -9.54
CA THR A 515 4.32 -26.42 -9.95
C THR A 515 2.94 -25.75 -9.84
N GLY A 516 2.92 -24.47 -9.45
CA GLY A 516 1.72 -23.67 -9.16
C GLY A 516 1.10 -23.94 -7.79
N GLU A 517 1.71 -24.79 -6.97
CA GLU A 517 1.26 -25.05 -5.60
C GLU A 517 2.08 -24.26 -4.58
N TYR A 518 1.48 -24.01 -3.43
CA TYR A 518 2.17 -23.47 -2.26
C TYR A 518 1.63 -24.13 -0.99
N GLN A 519 2.35 -23.98 0.11
CA GLN A 519 2.03 -24.56 1.41
C GLN A 519 2.00 -23.46 2.47
N ASP A 520 0.96 -23.44 3.28
CA ASP A 520 0.94 -22.64 4.50
C ASP A 520 2.15 -23.07 5.36
N PHE A 521 3.02 -22.15 5.77
CA PHE A 521 4.23 -22.47 6.54
C PHE A 521 4.19 -21.87 7.94
N LEU A 522 4.05 -20.54 8.07
CA LEU A 522 3.96 -19.86 9.36
C LEU A 522 2.61 -19.16 9.47
N THR A 523 1.69 -19.65 10.31
CA THR A 523 0.32 -19.13 10.43
C THR A 523 -0.01 -18.68 11.86
N GLY A 524 -1.26 -18.31 12.12
CA GLY A 524 -1.77 -18.06 13.49
C GLY A 524 -1.74 -16.60 13.93
N PHE A 525 -1.50 -15.67 13.00
CA PHE A 525 -1.44 -14.22 13.23
C PHE A 525 -2.81 -13.54 13.39
N VAL A 526 -3.89 -14.29 13.13
CA VAL A 526 -5.29 -13.84 13.29
C VAL A 526 -5.95 -14.65 14.41
N LEU A 527 -6.60 -13.95 15.35
CA LEU A 527 -7.35 -14.56 16.44
C LEU A 527 -8.66 -15.16 15.91
N PRO A 528 -9.29 -16.12 16.63
CA PRO A 528 -10.60 -16.67 16.25
C PRO A 528 -11.70 -15.60 16.08
N SER A 529 -11.56 -14.44 16.74
CA SER A 529 -12.46 -13.29 16.57
C SER A 529 -12.32 -12.57 15.21
N GLY A 530 -11.27 -12.86 14.43
CA GLY A 530 -10.88 -12.14 13.22
C GLY A 530 -10.03 -10.89 13.47
N GLN A 531 -9.70 -10.60 14.74
CA GLN A 531 -8.72 -9.57 15.10
C GLN A 531 -7.31 -10.04 14.76
N VAL A 532 -6.45 -9.11 14.34
CA VAL A 532 -5.12 -9.41 13.82
C VAL A 532 -4.09 -8.95 14.85
N TRP A 533 -3.17 -9.81 15.25
CA TRP A 533 -2.11 -9.42 16.18
C TRP A 533 -0.73 -9.32 15.52
N GLY A 534 -0.56 -9.86 14.31
CA GLY A 534 0.64 -9.72 13.52
C GLY A 534 0.37 -9.78 12.02
N ARG A 535 1.32 -9.29 11.22
CA ARG A 535 1.26 -9.14 9.77
C ARG A 535 2.66 -9.34 9.18
N PRO A 536 2.99 -10.55 8.70
CA PRO A 536 4.29 -10.84 8.10
C PRO A 536 4.62 -9.94 6.91
N VAL A 537 5.85 -9.44 6.83
CA VAL A 537 6.31 -8.58 5.73
C VAL A 537 7.56 -9.13 5.07
N GLY A 538 8.68 -9.00 5.76
CA GLY A 538 9.99 -9.32 5.24
C GLY A 538 10.42 -10.71 5.63
N ILE A 539 11.23 -11.35 4.79
CA ILE A 539 11.71 -12.71 5.00
C ILE A 539 13.16 -12.85 4.50
N THR A 540 14.01 -13.48 5.31
CA THR A 540 15.41 -13.77 4.96
C THR A 540 15.91 -14.98 5.75
N ALA A 541 17.04 -15.57 5.34
CA ALA A 541 17.73 -16.59 6.14
C ALA A 541 18.76 -15.93 7.08
N ALA A 542 18.81 -16.35 8.34
CA ALA A 542 19.89 -16.04 9.26
C ALA A 542 21.15 -16.87 8.92
N SER A 543 22.30 -16.48 9.49
CA SER A 543 23.60 -17.12 9.24
C SER A 543 23.68 -18.58 9.70
N ASP A 544 22.81 -19.02 10.60
CA ASP A 544 22.72 -20.41 11.04
C ASP A 544 21.72 -21.24 10.22
N GLY A 545 21.14 -20.67 9.15
CA GLY A 545 20.16 -21.30 8.28
C GLY A 545 18.71 -21.23 8.77
N SER A 546 18.42 -20.64 9.94
CA SER A 546 17.04 -20.37 10.35
C SER A 546 16.39 -19.27 9.48
N LEU A 547 15.07 -19.24 9.38
CA LEU A 547 14.34 -18.13 8.74
C LEU A 547 14.06 -17.01 9.73
N LEU A 548 14.14 -15.77 9.26
CA LEU A 548 13.70 -14.58 9.97
C LEU A 548 12.53 -13.95 9.22
N VAL A 549 11.49 -13.58 9.95
CA VAL A 549 10.25 -13.01 9.41
C VAL A 549 9.91 -11.73 10.17
N SER A 550 9.94 -10.58 9.51
CA SER A 550 9.50 -9.33 10.14
C SER A 550 7.97 -9.25 10.13
N ASP A 551 7.44 -8.58 11.14
CA ASP A 551 6.02 -8.44 11.39
C ASP A 551 5.74 -6.99 11.82
N ASP A 552 5.09 -6.23 10.94
CA ASP A 552 4.78 -4.83 11.22
C ASP A 552 3.51 -4.62 12.06
N GLY A 553 2.69 -5.67 12.21
CA GLY A 553 1.53 -5.66 13.09
C GLY A 553 1.94 -5.77 14.56
N SER A 554 2.93 -6.62 14.85
CA SER A 554 3.50 -6.82 16.20
C SER A 554 4.82 -6.09 16.44
N ASN A 555 5.33 -5.33 15.45
CA ASN A 555 6.58 -4.58 15.52
C ASN A 555 7.78 -5.45 15.96
N SER A 556 7.86 -6.65 15.37
CA SER A 556 8.77 -7.71 15.78
C SER A 556 9.42 -8.43 14.59
N ILE A 557 10.42 -9.24 14.87
CA ILE A 557 11.00 -10.23 13.97
C ILE A 557 10.92 -11.59 14.65
N TRP A 558 10.36 -12.56 13.95
CA TRP A 558 10.27 -13.96 14.37
C TRP A 558 11.42 -14.75 13.77
N ARG A 559 11.98 -15.68 14.54
CA ARG A 559 12.94 -16.68 14.07
C ARG A 559 12.23 -18.03 13.98
N VAL A 560 12.36 -18.71 12.85
CA VAL A 560 11.86 -20.06 12.63
C VAL A 560 13.06 -20.97 12.39
N SER A 561 13.33 -21.84 13.35
CA SER A 561 14.44 -22.80 13.29
C SER A 561 13.94 -24.23 13.21
N TYR A 562 14.72 -25.12 12.61
CA TYR A 562 14.40 -26.54 12.59
C TYR A 562 15.18 -27.28 13.67
N GLN A 563 14.46 -28.10 14.44
CA GLN A 563 15.04 -29.02 15.41
C GLN A 563 14.63 -30.43 14.98
N LYS A 564 15.61 -31.25 14.62
CA LYS A 564 15.35 -32.65 14.27
C LYS A 564 14.60 -33.31 15.44
N PRO A 565 13.39 -33.85 15.23
CA PRO A 565 12.55 -34.40 16.29
C PRO A 565 13.21 -35.52 17.09
#